data_AF-A0A444W9E0-F1
#
_entry.id   AF-A0A444W9E0-F1
#
_cell.length_a   1.000
_cell.length_b   1.000
_cell.length_c   1.000
_cell.angle_alpha   90.00
_cell.angle_beta   90.00
_cell.angle_gamma   90.00
#
_symmetry.space_group_name_H-M   'P 1'
#
loop_
_entity.id
_entity.type
_entity.pdbx_description
1 polymer ?
#
loop_
_entity_poly.entity_id
_entity_poly.type
_entity_poly.pdbx_seq_one_letter_code
_entity_poly.pdbx_strand_id
1 'polypeptide(L)'
;MKKLLFIGVLFIISCKESTAPVDNSTMYYTIEAQRQLYEIEYKKNAKKLHEKDSSADIIPTIPLIYDNQYYSNYNFIIDSLNHIYYFYHSRAYEPVFCGTGMEFGPFPAPYIKLYPKDIIHIPDSDFETFFRSRVMDSIKPKESILIYIGSQKDSFKSPQIDKLYNIFNTDHYYRAIVCRKTTEQEDVLLQYKKSGKYYNPDEIKWDSTKTDIKSIK
;
A
#
# COMPACT_ATOMS: atom_id res chain seq x y z
N MET A 1 -30.09 51.27 -38.43
CA MET A 1 -30.02 49.89 -37.88
C MET A 1 -28.76 49.22 -38.43
N LYS A 2 -27.72 49.02 -37.60
CA LYS A 2 -26.46 48.36 -37.98
C LYS A 2 -26.63 46.85 -37.84
N LYS A 3 -26.36 46.07 -38.89
CA LYS A 3 -26.22 44.61 -38.80
C LYS A 3 -24.74 44.30 -38.53
N LEU A 4 -24.43 43.79 -37.33
CA LEU A 4 -23.16 43.14 -37.06
C LEU A 4 -23.21 41.72 -37.63
N LEU A 5 -22.28 41.39 -38.51
CA LEU A 5 -22.07 40.04 -39.02
C LEU A 5 -21.10 39.33 -38.05
N PHE A 6 -21.60 38.38 -37.28
CA PHE A 6 -20.78 37.52 -36.41
C PHE A 6 -20.13 36.43 -37.28
N ILE A 7 -18.82 36.49 -37.47
CA ILE A 7 -18.03 35.39 -38.05
C ILE A 7 -17.63 34.47 -36.89
N GLY A 8 -18.35 33.37 -36.74
CA GLY A 8 -17.99 32.30 -35.82
C GLY A 8 -16.83 31.47 -36.39
N VAL A 9 -15.63 31.63 -35.81
CA VAL A 9 -14.49 30.74 -36.09
C VAL A 9 -14.69 29.47 -35.27
N LEU A 10 -15.05 28.37 -35.95
CA LEU A 10 -15.03 27.03 -35.36
C LEU A 10 -13.57 26.60 -35.17
N PHE A 11 -13.09 26.62 -33.92
CA PHE A 11 -11.90 25.87 -33.54
C PHE A 11 -12.23 24.39 -33.52
N ILE A 12 -11.89 23.68 -34.59
CA ILE A 12 -11.91 22.22 -34.63
C ILE A 12 -10.68 21.76 -33.83
N ILE A 13 -10.87 21.50 -32.53
CA ILE A 13 -9.85 20.83 -31.72
C ILE A 13 -9.80 19.38 -32.19
N SER A 14 -8.88 19.11 -33.12
CA SER A 14 -8.52 17.76 -33.53
C SER A 14 -7.94 17.05 -32.31
N CYS A 15 -8.73 16.15 -31.71
CA CYS A 15 -8.24 15.23 -30.70
C CYS A 15 -7.27 14.28 -31.37
N LYS A 16 -5.97 14.59 -31.30
CA LYS A 16 -4.91 13.69 -31.70
C LYS A 16 -4.96 12.51 -30.71
N GLU A 17 -5.24 11.31 -31.22
CA GLU A 17 -5.15 10.09 -30.41
C GLU A 17 -3.78 10.04 -29.73
N SER A 18 -3.81 9.85 -28.41
CA SER A 18 -2.61 9.79 -27.59
C SER A 18 -1.80 8.55 -27.97
N THR A 19 -0.56 8.75 -28.44
CA THR A 19 0.42 7.67 -28.65
C THR A 19 1.12 7.26 -27.35
N ALA A 20 0.54 7.59 -26.19
CA ALA A 20 1.09 7.15 -24.92
C ALA A 20 1.12 5.60 -24.89
N PRO A 21 2.25 4.98 -24.51
CA PRO A 21 2.32 3.53 -24.36
C PRO A 21 1.20 3.07 -23.42
N VAL A 22 0.48 2.01 -23.82
CA VAL A 22 -0.52 1.39 -22.97
C VAL A 22 0.19 0.78 -21.77
N ASP A 23 -0.06 1.34 -20.58
CA ASP A 23 0.50 0.83 -19.33
C ASP A 23 -0.23 -0.46 -18.91
N ASN A 24 0.36 -1.59 -19.33
CA ASN A 24 -0.10 -2.95 -19.04
C ASN A 24 0.26 -3.44 -17.63
N SER A 25 0.77 -2.58 -16.73
CA SER A 25 1.11 -2.99 -15.37
C SER A 25 -0.12 -3.42 -14.55
N THR A 26 0.10 -4.34 -13.63
CA THR A 26 -0.93 -4.89 -12.76
C THR A 26 -1.42 -3.81 -11.79
N MET A 27 -2.74 -3.71 -11.59
CA MET A 27 -3.31 -2.87 -10.54
C MET A 27 -3.25 -3.61 -9.20
N TYR A 28 -2.52 -3.04 -8.26
CA TYR A 28 -2.44 -3.51 -6.88
C TYR A 28 -3.35 -2.70 -5.97
N TYR A 29 -3.88 -3.34 -4.93
CA TYR A 29 -4.72 -2.70 -3.91
C TYR A 29 -4.13 -2.95 -2.54
N THR A 30 -4.17 -1.92 -1.70
CA THR A 30 -3.90 -2.06 -0.26
C THR A 30 -4.95 -2.96 0.40
N ILE A 31 -4.60 -3.68 1.47
CA ILE A 31 -5.55 -4.51 2.24
C ILE A 31 -6.75 -3.69 2.72
N GLU A 32 -6.56 -2.41 3.05
CA GLU A 32 -7.61 -1.48 3.46
C GLU A 32 -8.58 -1.19 2.31
N ALA A 33 -8.07 -0.97 1.10
CA ALA A 33 -8.88 -0.78 -0.09
C ALA A 33 -9.63 -2.06 -0.49
N GLN A 34 -8.96 -3.21 -0.43
CA GLN A 34 -9.59 -4.53 -0.67
C GLN A 34 -10.75 -4.78 0.30
N ARG A 35 -10.55 -4.44 1.57
CA ARG A 35 -11.60 -4.51 2.60
C ARG A 35 -12.81 -3.67 2.25
N GLN A 36 -12.60 -2.40 1.89
CA GLN A 36 -13.70 -1.50 1.52
C GLN A 36 -14.48 -2.03 0.31
N LEU A 37 -13.78 -2.53 -0.70
CA LEU A 37 -14.41 -3.15 -1.88
C LEU A 37 -15.24 -4.38 -1.49
N TYR A 38 -14.67 -5.26 -0.66
CA TYR A 38 -15.37 -6.45 -0.16
C TYR A 38 -16.61 -6.09 0.66
N GLU A 39 -16.51 -5.12 1.58
CA GLU A 39 -17.66 -4.66 2.39
C GLU A 39 -18.78 -4.07 1.52
N ILE A 40 -18.44 -3.31 0.49
CA ILE A 40 -19.40 -2.75 -0.47
C ILE A 40 -20.11 -3.87 -1.24
N GLU A 41 -19.34 -4.83 -1.76
CA GLU A 41 -19.87 -5.97 -2.51
C GLU A 41 -20.78 -6.84 -1.64
N TYR A 42 -20.33 -7.15 -0.42
CA TYR A 42 -21.11 -7.89 0.56
C TYR A 42 -22.45 -7.19 0.85
N LYS A 43 -22.43 -5.88 1.17
CA LYS A 43 -23.67 -5.12 1.44
C LYS A 43 -24.62 -5.13 0.25
N LYS A 44 -24.09 -5.03 -0.96
CA LYS A 44 -24.88 -5.11 -2.20
C LYS A 44 -25.53 -6.49 -2.36
N ASN A 45 -24.80 -7.56 -2.10
CA ASN A 45 -25.31 -8.93 -2.20
C ASN A 45 -26.32 -9.25 -1.10
N ALA A 46 -26.07 -8.81 0.13
CA ALA A 46 -27.01 -8.93 1.24
C ALA A 46 -28.34 -8.21 0.95
N LYS A 47 -28.29 -6.99 0.39
CA LYS A 47 -29.48 -6.26 -0.03
C LYS A 47 -30.29 -7.02 -1.09
N LYS A 48 -29.64 -7.55 -2.13
CA LYS A 48 -30.30 -8.35 -3.17
C LYS A 48 -30.95 -9.62 -2.62
N LEU A 49 -30.30 -10.27 -1.65
CA LEU A 49 -30.84 -11.46 -1.01
C LEU A 49 -32.11 -11.10 -0.23
N HIS A 50 -32.06 -10.03 0.56
CA HIS A 50 -33.21 -9.56 1.34
C HIS A 50 -34.39 -9.08 0.47
N GLU A 51 -34.11 -8.47 -0.69
CA GLU A 51 -35.14 -8.11 -1.69
C GLU A 51 -35.80 -9.35 -2.31
N LYS A 52 -35.06 -10.45 -2.45
CA LYS A 52 -35.57 -11.71 -3.02
C LYS A 52 -36.32 -12.55 -1.97
N ASP A 53 -35.88 -12.50 -0.72
CA ASP A 53 -36.47 -13.20 0.41
C ASP A 53 -36.22 -12.40 1.68
N SER A 54 -37.27 -11.73 2.17
CA SER A 54 -37.19 -10.87 3.35
C SER A 54 -36.98 -11.66 4.65
N SER A 55 -37.13 -12.99 4.61
CA SER A 55 -36.88 -13.89 5.74
C SER A 55 -35.46 -14.50 5.74
N ALA A 56 -34.65 -14.23 4.71
CA ALA A 56 -33.29 -14.74 4.64
C ALA A 56 -32.38 -14.07 5.69
N ASP A 57 -31.76 -14.90 6.54
CA ASP A 57 -30.75 -14.45 7.49
C ASP A 57 -29.50 -13.94 6.77
N ILE A 58 -29.05 -12.73 7.13
CA ILE A 58 -27.81 -12.16 6.63
C ILE A 58 -26.64 -12.73 7.46
N ILE A 59 -25.89 -13.66 6.88
CA ILE A 59 -24.69 -14.24 7.53
C ILE A 59 -23.66 -13.11 7.72
N PRO A 60 -23.22 -12.80 8.96
CA PRO A 60 -22.26 -11.72 9.21
C PRO A 60 -20.98 -11.92 8.38
N THR A 61 -20.39 -10.81 7.92
CA THR A 61 -19.11 -10.84 7.22
C THR A 61 -18.07 -11.54 8.09
N ILE A 62 -17.42 -12.58 7.57
CA ILE A 62 -16.20 -13.09 8.18
C ILE A 62 -15.18 -11.94 8.08
N PRO A 63 -14.66 -11.41 9.21
CA PRO A 63 -13.62 -10.40 9.14
C PRO A 63 -12.44 -10.96 8.34
N LEU A 64 -11.93 -10.18 7.40
CA LEU A 64 -10.66 -10.51 6.74
C LEU A 64 -9.65 -10.77 7.86
N ILE A 65 -9.03 -11.94 7.86
CA ILE A 65 -8.01 -12.31 8.84
C ILE A 65 -6.89 -11.28 8.70
N TYR A 66 -6.79 -10.38 9.68
CA TYR A 66 -5.72 -9.40 9.72
C TYR A 66 -4.50 -10.07 10.32
N ASP A 67 -3.42 -10.05 9.56
CA ASP A 67 -2.12 -10.25 10.15
C ASP A 67 -1.86 -9.10 11.14
N ASN A 68 -1.42 -9.43 12.35
CA ASN A 68 -1.09 -8.46 13.40
C ASN A 68 0.19 -7.67 13.10
N GLN A 69 0.67 -7.71 11.86
CA GLN A 69 1.94 -7.17 11.41
C GLN A 69 1.72 -5.99 10.45
N TYR A 70 2.27 -4.83 10.81
CA TYR A 70 2.45 -3.69 9.91
C TYR A 70 3.81 -3.69 9.23
N TYR A 71 4.76 -4.46 9.73
CA TYR A 71 6.14 -4.47 9.25
C TYR A 71 6.65 -5.90 9.17
N SER A 72 7.40 -6.18 8.12
CA SER A 72 8.21 -7.38 7.99
C SER A 72 9.69 -7.01 8.12
N ASN A 73 10.59 -7.94 7.79
CA ASN A 73 12.01 -7.60 7.69
C ASN A 73 12.30 -6.69 6.48
N TYR A 74 11.54 -6.84 5.40
CA TYR A 74 11.77 -6.16 4.13
C TYR A 74 10.56 -5.30 3.79
N ASN A 75 10.68 -3.99 3.99
CA ASN A 75 9.58 -3.06 3.83
C ASN A 75 9.89 -2.09 2.70
N PHE A 76 8.96 -2.00 1.76
CA PHE A 76 8.95 -1.02 0.70
C PHE A 76 7.87 0.02 1.00
N ILE A 77 8.11 1.25 0.57
CA ILE A 77 7.12 2.33 0.61
C ILE A 77 6.97 2.89 -0.80
N ILE A 78 5.75 3.07 -1.26
CA ILE A 78 5.40 3.70 -2.53
C ILE A 78 4.68 5.00 -2.21
N ASP A 79 5.29 6.11 -2.62
CA ASP A 79 4.68 7.41 -2.44
C ASP A 79 3.54 7.68 -3.45
N SER A 80 2.86 8.81 -3.30
CA SER A 80 1.78 9.20 -4.21
C SER A 80 2.23 9.34 -5.68
N LEU A 81 3.51 9.61 -5.93
CA LEU A 81 4.14 9.76 -7.24
C LEU A 81 4.76 8.46 -7.77
N ASN A 82 4.55 7.32 -7.10
CA ASN A 82 5.13 6.01 -7.42
C ASN A 82 6.65 5.90 -7.20
N HIS A 83 7.30 6.84 -6.50
CA HIS A 83 8.68 6.62 -6.08
C HIS A 83 8.73 5.52 -5.02
N ILE A 84 9.72 4.66 -5.15
CA ILE A 84 9.89 3.51 -4.28
C ILE A 84 11.01 3.79 -3.28
N TYR A 85 10.69 3.52 -2.02
CA TYR A 85 11.61 3.58 -0.91
C TYR A 85 11.68 2.22 -0.23
N TYR A 86 12.74 2.00 0.54
CA TYR A 86 12.96 0.77 1.28
C TYR A 86 13.54 1.05 2.66
N PHE A 87 13.16 0.24 3.63
CA PHE A 87 13.87 0.13 4.90
C PHE A 87 13.84 -1.31 5.39
N TYR A 88 14.91 -1.70 6.09
CA TYR A 88 15.00 -2.98 6.76
C TYR A 88 14.57 -2.83 8.21
N HIS A 89 13.80 -3.78 8.73
CA HIS A 89 13.43 -3.83 10.15
C HIS A 89 13.75 -5.20 10.75
N SER A 90 14.70 -5.28 11.67
CA SER A 90 15.16 -6.57 12.20
C SER A 90 14.13 -7.32 13.05
N ARG A 91 13.11 -6.63 13.54
CA ARG A 91 12.01 -7.21 14.33
C ARG A 91 10.74 -7.28 13.50
N ALA A 92 10.72 -8.15 12.49
CA ALA A 92 9.44 -8.60 11.97
C ALA A 92 8.68 -9.22 13.16
N TYR A 93 7.50 -8.72 13.47
CA TYR A 93 6.62 -9.41 14.40
C TYR A 93 6.34 -10.77 13.77
N GLU A 94 6.74 -11.88 14.37
CA GLU A 94 6.35 -13.18 13.80
C GLU A 94 4.82 -13.31 13.91
N PRO A 95 4.13 -13.78 12.84
CA PRO A 95 2.69 -13.93 12.90
C PRO A 95 2.32 -14.96 13.95
N VAL A 96 1.73 -14.51 15.05
CA VAL A 96 1.04 -15.40 15.98
C VAL A 96 -0.32 -15.71 15.37
N PHE A 97 -0.39 -16.74 14.52
CA PHE A 97 -1.65 -17.34 14.04
C PHE A 97 -2.31 -18.15 15.17
N CYS A 98 -2.69 -17.50 16.27
CA CYS A 98 -3.49 -18.14 17.32
C CYS A 98 -4.93 -17.64 17.20
N GLY A 99 -5.83 -18.52 16.73
CA GLY A 99 -7.24 -18.25 16.42
C GLY A 99 -8.15 -17.92 17.62
N THR A 100 -7.67 -17.20 18.62
CA THR A 100 -8.45 -16.71 19.76
C THR A 100 -8.29 -15.20 19.89
N GLY A 101 -9.28 -14.46 19.40
CA GLY A 101 -9.42 -13.00 19.60
C GLY A 101 -8.96 -12.14 18.42
N MET A 102 -9.53 -12.34 17.23
CA MET A 102 -9.36 -11.44 16.07
C MET A 102 -10.43 -10.34 16.07
N GLU A 103 -10.33 -9.41 17.00
CA GLU A 103 -11.02 -8.12 16.89
C GLU A 103 -9.95 -7.06 16.66
N PHE A 104 -9.73 -6.73 15.39
CA PHE A 104 -8.80 -5.70 14.91
C PHE A 104 -7.32 -6.03 15.14
N GLY A 105 -6.57 -6.30 14.05
CA GLY A 105 -5.10 -6.24 14.11
C GLY A 105 -4.64 -4.90 14.67
N PRO A 106 -3.43 -4.76 15.26
CA PRO A 106 -3.10 -3.71 16.21
C PRO A 106 -3.15 -2.33 15.54
N PHE A 107 -4.35 -1.78 15.52
CA PHE A 107 -4.63 -0.41 15.19
C PHE A 107 -4.75 0.31 16.53
N PRO A 108 -3.95 1.35 16.76
CA PRO A 108 -3.09 2.02 15.79
C PRO A 108 -1.76 1.30 15.49
N ALA A 109 -1.16 1.56 14.31
CA ALA A 109 0.07 0.91 13.87
C ALA A 109 1.26 1.18 14.83
N PRO A 110 2.15 0.21 15.08
CA PRO A 110 3.24 0.38 16.05
C PRO A 110 4.26 1.44 15.60
N TYR A 111 4.74 2.26 16.53
CA TYR A 111 5.84 3.19 16.25
C TYR A 111 7.19 2.48 16.39
N ILE A 112 7.91 2.32 15.27
CA ILE A 112 9.13 1.53 15.21
C ILE A 112 10.43 2.36 15.25
N LYS A 113 10.32 3.63 15.66
CA LYS A 113 11.48 4.54 15.87
C LYS A 113 12.42 4.66 14.65
N LEU A 114 11.85 4.60 13.43
CA LEU A 114 12.58 4.89 12.20
C LEU A 114 12.94 6.37 12.06
N TYR A 115 14.06 6.64 11.40
CA TYR A 115 14.53 7.97 11.02
C TYR A 115 14.64 8.12 9.50
N PRO A 116 14.63 9.35 8.95
CA PRO A 116 14.71 9.56 7.50
C PRO A 116 15.97 8.96 6.83
N LYS A 117 17.05 8.81 7.60
CA LYS A 117 18.30 8.18 7.16
C LYS A 117 18.19 6.67 6.97
N ASP A 118 17.24 6.01 7.62
CA ASP A 118 17.05 4.56 7.57
C ASP A 118 16.22 4.15 6.34
N ILE A 119 15.51 5.10 5.75
CA ILE A 119 14.76 4.93 4.50
C ILE A 119 15.72 5.20 3.33
N ILE A 120 15.72 4.35 2.32
CA ILE A 120 16.54 4.47 1.12
C ILE A 120 15.60 4.73 -0.06
N HIS A 121 15.87 5.74 -0.89
CA HIS A 121 15.18 5.89 -2.17
C HIS A 121 15.81 4.94 -3.18
N ILE A 122 14.99 4.17 -3.90
CA ILE A 122 15.45 3.23 -4.92
C ILE A 122 15.08 3.80 -6.29
N PRO A 123 16.06 4.24 -7.10
CA PRO A 123 15.79 4.63 -8.47
C PRO A 123 15.19 3.47 -9.28
N ASP A 124 14.25 3.79 -10.17
CA ASP A 124 13.57 2.81 -11.03
C ASP A 124 14.55 1.93 -11.84
N SER A 125 15.67 2.51 -12.28
CA SER A 125 16.73 1.81 -13.03
C SER A 125 17.45 0.75 -12.20
N ASP A 126 17.49 0.93 -10.88
CA ASP A 126 18.33 0.16 -9.97
C ASP A 126 17.50 -0.86 -9.17
N PHE A 127 16.17 -0.80 -9.29
CA PHE A 127 15.25 -1.56 -8.46
C PHE A 127 15.49 -3.07 -8.48
N GLU A 128 15.65 -3.67 -9.66
CA GLU A 128 15.85 -5.11 -9.76
C GLU A 128 17.17 -5.56 -9.10
N THR A 129 18.26 -4.84 -9.38
CA THR A 129 19.58 -5.10 -8.78
C THR A 129 19.54 -4.92 -7.26
N PHE A 130 18.87 -3.87 -6.79
CA PHE A 130 18.66 -3.63 -5.38
C PHE A 130 17.88 -4.77 -4.73
N PHE A 131 16.74 -5.16 -5.32
CA PHE A 131 15.88 -6.21 -4.78
C PHE A 131 16.61 -7.55 -4.65
N ARG A 132 17.35 -7.96 -5.70
CA ARG A 132 18.14 -9.19 -5.66
C ARG A 132 19.18 -9.16 -4.54
N SER A 133 20.02 -8.11 -4.52
CA SER A 133 21.16 -8.04 -3.60
C SER A 133 20.80 -7.76 -2.13
N ARG A 134 19.68 -7.07 -1.87
CA ARG A 134 19.28 -6.65 -0.51
C ARG A 134 18.19 -7.51 0.10
N VAL A 135 17.41 -8.21 -0.73
CA VAL A 135 16.28 -9.02 -0.27
C VAL A 135 16.49 -10.48 -0.65
N MET A 136 16.69 -10.81 -1.92
CA MET A 136 16.73 -12.21 -2.34
C MET A 136 17.96 -12.96 -1.82
N ASP A 137 19.15 -12.35 -1.88
CA ASP A 137 20.40 -12.98 -1.44
C ASP A 137 20.44 -13.26 0.07
N SER A 138 19.61 -12.57 0.86
CA SER A 138 19.50 -12.78 2.30
C SER A 138 18.44 -13.80 2.70
N ILE A 139 17.64 -14.31 1.76
CA ILE A 139 16.55 -15.27 2.03
C ILE A 139 17.02 -16.69 1.79
N LYS A 140 16.81 -17.58 2.76
CA LYS A 140 17.12 -19.01 2.58
C LYS A 140 16.03 -19.73 1.76
N PRO A 141 16.35 -20.81 1.02
CA PRO A 141 15.40 -21.48 0.11
C PRO A 141 14.05 -21.94 0.72
N LYS A 142 13.98 -22.16 2.03
CA LYS A 142 12.76 -22.63 2.73
C LYS A 142 12.30 -21.67 3.83
N GLU A 143 12.83 -20.46 3.84
CA GLU A 143 12.44 -19.45 4.82
C GLU A 143 11.09 -18.85 4.46
N SER A 144 10.18 -18.79 5.43
CA SER A 144 8.93 -18.06 5.28
C SER A 144 9.22 -16.57 5.36
N ILE A 145 8.90 -15.85 4.28
CA ILE A 145 9.20 -14.42 4.18
C ILE A 145 7.96 -13.67 3.74
N LEU A 146 7.67 -12.61 4.48
CA LEU A 146 6.73 -11.58 4.07
C LEU A 146 7.51 -10.36 3.60
N ILE A 147 7.07 -9.78 2.49
CA ILE A 147 7.47 -8.45 2.04
C ILE A 147 6.28 -7.53 2.23
N TYR A 148 6.50 -6.39 2.86
CA TYR A 148 5.46 -5.39 3.05
C TYR A 148 5.66 -4.22 2.10
N ILE A 149 4.59 -3.81 1.45
CA ILE A 149 4.55 -2.63 0.58
C ILE A 149 3.54 -1.66 1.16
N GLY A 150 4.03 -0.60 1.83
CA GLY A 150 3.22 0.53 2.25
C GLY A 150 2.94 1.48 1.09
N SER A 151 1.68 1.77 0.79
CA SER A 151 1.32 2.74 -0.25
C SER A 151 0.61 3.96 0.34
N GLN A 152 0.92 5.15 -0.17
CA GLN A 152 0.14 6.36 0.12
C GLN A 152 -1.20 6.40 -0.62
N LYS A 153 -1.44 5.45 -1.54
CA LYS A 153 -2.65 5.35 -2.35
C LYS A 153 -3.38 4.05 -2.02
N ASP A 154 -4.71 4.08 -2.19
CA ASP A 154 -5.55 2.89 -2.02
C ASP A 154 -5.21 1.80 -3.04
N SER A 155 -4.83 2.22 -4.25
CA SER A 155 -4.37 1.36 -5.33
C SER A 155 -3.22 2.01 -6.11
N PHE A 156 -2.42 1.19 -6.78
CA PHE A 156 -1.31 1.67 -7.59
C PHE A 156 -0.94 0.67 -8.69
N LYS A 157 -0.28 1.19 -9.72
CA LYS A 157 0.35 0.47 -10.81
C LYS A 157 1.85 0.72 -10.73
N SER A 158 2.67 -0.32 -10.83
CA SER A 158 4.13 -0.19 -10.82
C SER A 158 4.81 -1.36 -11.54
N PRO A 159 5.49 -1.11 -12.67
CA PRO A 159 6.29 -2.12 -13.36
C PRO A 159 7.40 -2.73 -12.48
N GLN A 160 7.95 -1.96 -11.54
CA GLN A 160 8.95 -2.43 -10.59
C GLN A 160 8.35 -3.45 -9.62
N ILE A 161 7.13 -3.18 -9.14
CA ILE A 161 6.42 -4.15 -8.30
C ILE A 161 6.02 -5.39 -9.11
N ASP A 162 5.60 -5.27 -10.38
CA ASP A 162 5.39 -6.43 -11.26
C ASP A 162 6.65 -7.31 -11.31
N LYS A 163 7.84 -6.69 -11.48
CA LYS A 163 9.13 -7.40 -11.44
C LYS A 163 9.38 -8.05 -10.09
N LEU A 164 9.09 -7.37 -8.98
CA LEU A 164 9.22 -7.93 -7.63
C LEU A 164 8.39 -9.20 -7.49
N TYR A 165 7.10 -9.16 -7.86
CA TYR A 165 6.23 -10.33 -7.82
C TYR A 165 6.77 -11.47 -8.69
N ASN A 166 7.25 -11.16 -9.90
CA ASN A 166 7.80 -12.16 -10.80
C ASN A 166 9.09 -12.81 -10.27
N ILE A 167 9.98 -12.05 -9.61
CA ILE A 167 11.23 -12.59 -9.03
C ILE A 167 10.95 -13.35 -7.73
N PHE A 168 10.01 -12.85 -6.91
CA PHE A 168 9.76 -13.38 -5.58
C PHE A 168 8.92 -14.65 -5.59
N ASN A 169 8.02 -14.79 -6.57
CA ASN A 169 6.99 -15.83 -6.63
C ASN A 169 7.33 -17.04 -7.51
N THR A 170 8.58 -17.18 -7.98
CA THR A 170 8.99 -18.31 -8.83
C THR A 170 9.08 -19.64 -8.09
N ASP A 171 9.20 -19.63 -6.76
CA ASP A 171 9.25 -20.85 -5.94
C ASP A 171 8.72 -20.60 -4.51
N HIS A 172 7.64 -21.31 -4.16
CA HIS A 172 7.20 -21.74 -2.82
C HIS A 172 6.07 -21.02 -2.04
N TYR A 173 5.23 -21.90 -1.49
CA TYR A 173 4.08 -21.77 -0.57
C TYR A 173 4.26 -20.88 0.68
N TYR A 174 5.49 -20.41 0.95
CA TYR A 174 5.88 -19.75 2.21
C TYR A 174 6.26 -18.27 2.06
N ARG A 175 6.10 -17.72 0.85
CA ARG A 175 6.48 -16.34 0.52
C ARG A 175 5.24 -15.55 0.16
N ALA A 176 5.06 -14.38 0.76
CA ALA A 176 3.96 -13.50 0.40
C ALA A 176 4.36 -12.03 0.36
N ILE A 177 3.66 -11.27 -0.47
CA ILE A 177 3.78 -9.81 -0.54
C ILE A 177 2.45 -9.24 -0.07
N VAL A 178 2.53 -8.37 0.93
CA VAL A 178 1.37 -7.71 1.53
C VAL A 178 1.42 -6.22 1.18
N CYS A 179 0.41 -5.75 0.46
CA CYS A 179 0.22 -4.33 0.17
C CYS A 179 -0.71 -3.72 1.22
N ARG A 180 -0.27 -2.67 1.91
CA ARG A 180 -1.06 -1.97 2.93
C ARG A 180 -0.96 -0.47 2.75
N LYS A 181 -1.78 0.30 3.46
CA LYS A 181 -1.52 1.74 3.57
C LYS A 181 -0.21 2.01 4.29
N THR A 182 0.39 3.14 3.94
CA THR A 182 1.45 3.75 4.74
C THR A 182 0.95 4.06 6.14
N THR A 183 1.83 3.86 7.11
CA THR A 183 1.65 4.32 8.49
C THR A 183 1.94 5.81 8.57
N GLU A 184 1.41 6.48 9.59
CA GLU A 184 1.68 7.91 9.81
C GLU A 184 3.18 8.16 10.01
N GLN A 185 3.90 7.27 10.70
CA GLN A 185 5.36 7.36 10.81
C GLN A 185 6.04 7.37 9.43
N GLU A 186 5.67 6.47 8.53
CA GLU A 186 6.25 6.42 7.18
C GLU A 186 5.97 7.70 6.39
N ASP A 187 4.72 8.19 6.44
CA ASP A 187 4.33 9.42 5.75
C ASP A 187 5.12 10.64 6.24
N VAL A 188 5.24 10.80 7.55
CA VAL A 188 6.01 11.88 8.16
C VAL A 188 7.48 11.74 7.77
N LEU A 189 8.07 10.55 7.90
CA LEU A 189 9.47 10.34 7.56
C LEU A 189 9.79 10.63 6.10
N LEU A 190 8.91 10.26 5.17
CA LEU A 190 9.06 10.60 3.75
C LEU A 190 9.02 12.12 3.52
N GLN A 191 8.17 12.86 4.23
CA GLN A 191 8.15 14.32 4.12
C GLN A 191 9.48 14.95 4.57
N TYR A 192 10.04 14.50 5.70
CA TYR A 192 11.33 14.98 6.18
C TYR A 192 12.48 14.54 5.25
N LYS A 193 12.45 13.30 4.75
CA LYS A 193 13.44 12.81 3.79
C LYS A 193 13.47 13.63 2.50
N LYS A 194 12.31 13.95 1.94
CA LYS A 194 12.18 14.73 0.69
C LYS A 194 12.53 16.21 0.88
N SER A 195 12.20 16.78 2.03
CA SER A 195 12.46 18.20 2.31
C SER A 195 13.88 18.48 2.82
N GLY A 196 14.59 17.46 3.30
CA GLY A 196 15.91 17.62 3.93
C GLY A 196 15.88 18.32 5.29
N LYS A 197 14.68 18.58 5.85
CA LYS A 197 14.52 19.20 7.17
C LYS A 197 14.98 18.27 8.28
N TYR A 198 15.42 18.85 9.39
CA TYR A 198 15.76 18.09 10.60
C TYR A 198 14.51 17.40 11.16
N TYR A 199 14.61 16.09 11.41
CA TYR A 199 13.54 15.28 11.98
C TYR A 199 13.71 15.18 13.49
N ASN A 200 12.72 15.68 14.23
CA ASN A 200 12.60 15.49 15.68
C ASN A 200 11.26 14.79 15.99
N PRO A 201 11.26 13.50 16.37
CA PRO A 201 10.02 12.77 16.68
C PRO A 201 9.25 13.34 17.86
N ASP A 202 9.92 14.00 18.80
CA ASP A 202 9.30 14.58 20.01
C ASP A 202 8.51 15.87 19.71
N GLU A 203 8.80 16.53 18.60
CA GLU A 203 8.11 17.74 18.14
C GLU A 203 6.92 17.43 17.23
N ILE A 204 6.78 16.17 16.78
CA ILE A 204 5.71 15.75 15.89
C ILE A 204 4.46 15.44 16.73
N LYS A 205 3.33 16.04 16.32
CA LYS A 205 2.02 15.75 16.90
C LYS A 205 1.46 14.48 16.27
N TRP A 206 1.81 13.33 16.85
CA TRP A 206 1.34 12.02 16.42
C TRP A 206 -0.17 11.83 16.68
N ASP A 207 -0.88 11.31 15.68
CA ASP A 207 -2.28 10.93 15.80
C ASP A 207 -2.38 9.56 16.49
N SER A 208 -2.79 9.56 17.76
CA SER A 208 -2.97 8.34 18.55
C SER A 208 -3.99 7.35 17.99
N THR A 209 -4.82 7.79 17.04
CA THR A 209 -5.73 6.88 16.33
C THR A 209 -5.03 6.17 15.18
N LYS A 210 -3.87 6.62 14.71
CA LYS A 210 -3.14 6.05 13.56
C LYS A 210 -1.81 5.41 13.96
N THR A 211 -1.17 5.93 15.01
CA THR A 211 0.09 5.43 15.55
C THR A 211 -0.04 5.06 17.02
N ASP A 212 0.51 3.92 17.44
CA ASP A 212 0.59 3.51 18.84
C ASP A 212 1.60 4.39 19.58
N ILE A 213 1.12 5.54 20.05
CA ILE A 213 1.91 6.53 20.76
C ILE A 213 2.48 6.02 22.10
N LYS A 214 1.98 4.90 22.65
CA LYS A 214 2.54 4.33 23.89
C LYS A 214 3.97 3.85 23.68
N SER A 215 4.31 3.45 22.45
CA SER A 215 5.66 3.00 22.06
C SER A 215 6.64 4.14 21.75
N ILE A 216 6.17 5.40 21.76
CA ILE A 216 6.99 6.60 21.53
C ILE A 216 7.77 7.00 22.79
N LYS A 217 7.27 6.66 23.99
CA LYS A 217 7.91 6.97 25.28
C LYS A 217 8.89 5.89 25.74
#